data_AF-A0A814Y017-F1
#
_entry.id   AF-A0A814Y017-F1
#
_cell.length_a   1.000
_cell.length_b   1.000
_cell.length_c   1.000
_cell.angle_alpha   90.00
_cell.angle_beta   90.00
_cell.angle_gamma   90.00
#
_symmetry.space_group_name_H-M   'P 1'
#
loop_
_entity.id
_entity.type
_entity.pdbx_description
1 polymer ?
#
loop_
_entity_poly.entity_id
_entity_poly.type
_entity_poly.pdbx_seq_one_letter_code
_entity_poly.pdbx_strand_id
1 'polypeptide(L)' 'MANDKSVEALKGTWDHVNDENMDAFMKEIGIGAAMRMMAKGIKPRIVISENNEDFDIRINDVSELSDY' A
#
# COMPACT_ATOMS: atom_id res chain seq x y z
N MET A 1 -20.70 8.51 19.95
CA MET A 1 -20.01 8.75 18.67
C MET A 1 -18.60 8.20 18.84
N ALA A 2 -18.27 7.12 18.13
CA ALA A 2 -16.91 6.58 18.17
C ALA A 2 -15.95 7.61 17.57
N ASN A 3 -14.71 7.61 18.07
CA ASN A 3 -13.72 8.66 17.92
C ASN A 3 -13.27 8.88 16.45
N ASP A 4 -13.98 9.74 15.72
CA ASP A 4 -13.75 10.21 14.33
C ASP A 4 -12.29 10.60 14.01
N LYS A 5 -11.53 11.04 15.02
CA LYS A 5 -10.11 11.41 14.89
C LYS A 5 -9.19 10.27 14.42
N SER A 6 -9.55 9.01 14.61
CA SER A 6 -8.66 7.88 14.29
C SER A 6 -8.52 7.65 12.79
N VAL A 7 -9.55 7.97 12.01
CA VAL A 7 -9.53 7.76 10.56
C VAL A 7 -8.90 8.95 9.83
N GLU A 8 -9.16 10.17 10.32
CA GLU A 8 -8.43 11.37 9.89
C GLU A 8 -6.92 11.22 9.97
N ALA A 9 -6.42 10.56 11.01
CA ALA A 9 -4.99 10.32 11.21
C ALA A 9 -4.35 9.41 10.14
N LEU A 10 -5.15 8.66 9.38
CA LEU A 10 -4.67 7.78 8.31
C LEU A 10 -4.56 8.52 6.96
N LYS A 11 -5.25 9.65 6.79
CA LYS A 11 -5.23 10.43 5.55
C LYS A 11 -3.83 10.99 5.31
N GLY A 12 -3.33 10.86 4.09
CA GLY A 12 -2.01 11.33 3.72
C GLY A 12 -1.31 10.44 2.72
N THR A 13 0.01 10.61 2.64
CA THR A 13 0.90 9.86 1.76
C THR A 13 1.92 9.12 2.61
N TRP A 14 2.03 7.82 2.39
CA TRP A 14 2.84 6.90 3.17
C TRP A 14 3.79 6.15 2.26
N ASP A 15 5.09 6.24 2.55
CA ASP A 15 6.09 5.44 1.85
C ASP A 15 6.31 4.12 2.59
N HIS A 16 6.39 3.01 1.85
CA HIS A 16 6.72 1.71 2.42
C HIS A 16 8.13 1.74 3.03
N VAL A 17 8.24 1.41 4.32
CA VAL A 17 9.52 1.31 5.03
C VAL A 17 10.01 -0.12 5.13
N ASN A 18 9.14 -1.04 5.58
CA ASN A 18 9.48 -2.44 5.79
C ASN A 18 8.22 -3.32 5.79
N ASP A 19 8.41 -4.60 5.48
CA ASP A 19 7.42 -5.67 5.62
C ASP A 19 8.06 -6.90 6.27
N GLU A 20 7.23 -7.77 6.84
CA GLU A 20 7.65 -9.05 7.39
C GLU A 20 6.76 -10.16 6.82
N ASN A 21 7.38 -11.25 6.35
CA ASN A 21 6.70 -12.42 5.80
C ASN A 21 5.80 -12.19 4.57
N MET A 22 5.95 -11.09 3.83
CA MET A 22 5.10 -10.80 2.66
C MET A 22 5.19 -11.87 1.56
N ASP A 23 6.37 -12.47 1.33
CA ASP A 23 6.53 -13.58 0.37
C ASP A 23 5.76 -14.84 0.78
N ALA A 24 5.75 -15.16 2.08
CA ALA A 24 5.01 -16.28 2.62
C ALA A 24 3.50 -16.04 2.53
N PHE A 25 3.05 -14.83 2.89
CA PHE A 25 1.66 -14.41 2.72
C PHE A 25 1.21 -14.53 1.26
N MET A 26 1.96 -13.97 0.32
CA MET A 26 1.65 -14.04 -1.11
C MET A 26 1.59 -15.49 -1.62
N LYS A 27 2.49 -16.35 -1.14
CA LYS A 27 2.47 -17.79 -1.48
C LYS A 27 1.21 -18.48 -0.97
N GLU A 28 0.79 -18.19 0.27
CA GLU A 28 -0.38 -18.80 0.90
C GLU A 28 -1.68 -18.43 0.16
N ILE A 29 -1.79 -17.20 -0.32
CA ILE A 29 -2.94 -16.75 -1.13
C ILE A 29 -2.82 -17.14 -2.62
N GLY A 30 -1.86 -18.00 -2.98
CA GLY A 30 -1.74 -18.61 -4.31
C GLY A 30 -1.00 -17.79 -5.36
N ILE A 31 -0.31 -16.70 -5.00
CA ILE A 31 0.47 -15.91 -5.96
C ILE A 31 1.70 -16.72 -6.41
N GLY A 32 1.87 -16.88 -7.71
CA GLY A 32 2.99 -17.63 -8.31
C GLY A 32 4.38 -17.02 -8.05
N ALA A 33 5.42 -17.85 -8.08
CA ALA A 33 6.78 -17.45 -7.69
C ALA A 33 7.35 -16.27 -8.48
N ALA A 34 7.12 -16.20 -9.80
CA ALA A 34 7.61 -15.11 -10.64
C ALA A 34 7.02 -13.75 -10.22
N MET A 35 5.72 -13.70 -9.92
CA MET A 35 5.05 -12.47 -9.47
C MET A 35 5.57 -12.03 -8.09
N ARG A 36 5.79 -12.98 -7.16
CA ARG A 36 6.37 -12.66 -5.85
C ARG A 36 7.79 -12.12 -5.94
N MET A 37 8.60 -12.61 -6.89
CA MET A 37 9.93 -12.07 -7.13
C MET A 37 9.89 -10.62 -7.61
N MET A 38 8.96 -10.28 -8.52
CA MET A 38 8.78 -8.89 -8.95
C MET A 38 8.30 -8.00 -7.80
N ALA A 39 7.33 -8.47 -7.02
CA ALA A 39 6.77 -7.72 -5.89
C ALA A 39 7.80 -7.37 -4.80
N LYS A 40 8.82 -8.22 -4.57
CA LYS A 40 9.90 -7.95 -3.59
C LYS A 40 10.72 -6.68 -3.91
N GLY A 41 10.75 -6.26 -5.17
CA GLY A 41 11.49 -5.05 -5.59
C GLY A 41 10.67 -3.76 -5.47
N ILE A 42 9.35 -3.87 -5.31
CA ILE A 42 8.45 -2.72 -5.31
C ILE A 42 8.48 -2.06 -3.94
N LYS A 43 8.64 -0.73 -3.92
CA LYS A 43 8.50 0.08 -2.71
C LYS A 43 7.30 0.99 -2.91
N PRO A 44 6.08 0.52 -2.59
CA PRO A 44 4.89 1.27 -2.92
C PRO A 44 4.76 2.53 -2.07
N ARG A 45 4.14 3.55 -2.67
CA ARG A 45 3.61 4.73 -1.98
C ARG A 45 2.10 4.60 -1.89
N ILE A 46 1.57 4.69 -0.68
CA ILE A 46 0.14 4.61 -0.40
C ILE A 46 -0.41 6.02 -0.20
N VAL A 47 -1.47 6.36 -0.92
CA VAL A 47 -2.21 7.62 -0.74
C VAL A 47 -3.60 7.28 -0.20
N ILE A 48 -3.89 7.76 0.99
CA ILE A 48 -5.19 7.60 1.65
C ILE A 48 -5.90 8.94 1.63
N SER A 49 -7.06 9.00 0.98
CA SER A 49 -7.92 10.18 0.90
C SER A 49 -9.37 9.81 1.23
N GLU A 50 -10.19 10.81 1.54
CA GLU A 50 -11.63 10.64 1.73
C GLU A 50 -12.36 11.50 0.70
N ASN A 51 -13.38 10.91 0.09
CA ASN A 51 -14.29 11.57 -0.83
C ASN A 51 -15.72 11.41 -0.29
N ASN A 52 -16.23 12.46 0.35
CA ASN A 52 -17.52 12.46 1.03
C ASN A 52 -17.61 11.38 2.12
N GLU A 53 -18.37 10.31 1.90
CA GLU A 53 -18.57 9.20 2.86
C GLU A 53 -17.67 7.98 2.54
N ASP A 54 -16.87 8.03 1.47
CA ASP A 54 -16.02 6.93 1.02
C ASP A 54 -14.53 7.20 1.25
N PHE A 55 -13.78 6.14 1.58
CA PHE A 55 -12.31 6.17 1.67
C PHE A 55 -11.68 5.60 0.40
N ASP A 56 -10.73 6.35 -0.15
CA ASP A 56 -9.92 5.94 -1.29
C ASP A 56 -8.50 5.59 -0.82
N ILE A 57 -8.08 4.35 -1.07
CA ILE A 57 -6.71 3.88 -0.84
C ILE A 57 -6.08 3.58 -2.21
N ARG A 58 -5.12 4.41 -2.61
CA ARG A 58 -4.35 4.23 -3.84
C ARG A 58 -2.96 3.74 -3.52
N ILE A 59 -2.54 2.65 -4.16
CA ILE A 59 -1.20 2.07 -4.03
C ILE A 59 -0.48 2.31 -5.36
N ASN A 60 0.53 3.17 -5.34
CA ASN A 60 1.34 3.49 -6.50
C ASN A 60 2.70 2.83 -6.37
N ASP A 61 3.25 2.32 -7.47
CA ASP A 61 4.67 1.99 -7.50
C ASP A 61 5.48 3.28 -7.67
N VAL A 62 6.50 3.48 -6.83
CA VAL A 62 7.40 4.65 -6.92
C VAL A 62 8.25 4.61 -8.20
N SER A 63 8.36 3.44 -8.86
CA SER A 63 9.06 3.31 -10.15
C SER A 63 8.42 4.15 -11.27
N GLU A 64 7.09 4.34 -11.26
CA GLU A 64 6.36 5.19 -12.22
C GLU A 64 6.53 6.70 -11.98
N LEU A 65 7.13 7.10 -10.86
CA LEU A 65 7.38 8.51 -10.52
C LEU A 65 8.82 8.96 -10.86
N SER A 66 9.63 8.10 -11.49
CA SER A 66 11.03 8.39 -11.80
C SER A 66 11.31 9.07 -13.16
N ASP A 67 10.27 9.50 -13.87
CA ASP A 67 10.40 10.27 -15.13
C ASP A 67 10.56 11.80 -14.90
N TYR A 68 11.35 12.22 -13.90
CA TYR A 68 11.79 13.61 -13.71
C TYR A 68 13.30 13.72 -13.49
#